data_AF-A0A1T5EJV0-F1
#
_entry.id   AF-A0A1T5EJV0-F1
#
_cell.length_a   1.000
_cell.length_b   1.000
_cell.length_c   1.000
_cell.angle_alpha   90.00
_cell.angle_beta   90.00
_cell.angle_gamma   90.00
#
_symmetry.space_group_name_H-M   'P 1'
#
loop_
_entity.id
_entity.type
_entity.pdbx_description
1 polymer ?
#
loop_
_entity_poly.entity_id
_entity_poly.type
_entity_poly.pdbx_seq_one_letter_code
_entity_poly.pdbx_strand_id
1 'polypeptide(L)'
;MDIVQHIHRHTEDLQTGFVKLSAEQQKFLKLLALEFYFQLPEALAVIEAYMHTPIDKDKLLDDIRNGTTCWYKEIMVKRTEELDEYADDYEELEQIPIYILNAFDHAIDDNNTTEGVVQLFLDMINTLDYYENFSEEPEYWNQLLEKEVVFQREMLAALASGGRIDPLIYQKRYADVEFDTLV
;
A
#
# COMPACT_ATOMS: atom_id res chain seq x y z
N MET A 1 -10.60 17.29 -14.54
CA MET A 1 -9.31 17.13 -15.25
C MET A 1 -9.22 15.66 -15.62
N ASP A 2 -8.70 15.26 -16.79
CA ASP A 2 -8.65 13.83 -17.16
C ASP A 2 -7.47 13.15 -16.46
N ILE A 3 -7.72 12.62 -15.27
CA ILE A 3 -6.68 12.06 -14.38
C ILE A 3 -5.97 10.86 -15.01
N VAL A 4 -6.62 10.16 -15.95
CA VAL A 4 -6.06 9.01 -16.67
C VAL A 4 -4.79 9.39 -17.44
N GLN A 5 -4.75 10.58 -18.06
CA GLN A 5 -3.54 11.07 -18.74
C GLN A 5 -2.43 11.45 -17.75
N HIS A 6 -2.80 11.83 -16.52
CA HIS A 6 -1.84 12.17 -15.47
C HIS A 6 -1.28 10.94 -14.75
N ILE A 7 -2.06 9.85 -14.65
CA ILE A 7 -1.63 8.58 -14.04
C ILE A 7 -0.50 7.95 -14.83
N HIS A 8 -0.58 7.86 -16.16
CA HIS A 8 0.50 7.24 -16.95
C HIS A 8 1.84 7.96 -16.79
N ARG A 9 1.82 9.30 -16.87
CA ARG A 9 3.02 10.12 -16.64
C ARG A 9 3.53 10.00 -15.19
N HIS A 10 2.61 9.89 -14.23
CA HIS A 10 2.96 9.67 -12.83
C HIS A 10 3.62 8.30 -12.61
N THR A 11 3.15 7.25 -13.28
CA THR A 11 3.79 5.93 -13.27
C THR A 11 5.24 6.01 -13.77
N GLU A 12 5.50 6.71 -14.87
CA GLU A 12 6.86 6.91 -15.38
C GLU A 12 7.74 7.73 -14.40
N ASP A 13 7.16 8.75 -13.77
CA ASP A 13 7.84 9.57 -12.75
C ASP A 13 8.24 8.70 -11.54
N LEU A 14 7.34 7.82 -11.06
CA LEU A 14 7.59 6.88 -9.97
C LEU A 14 8.67 5.87 -10.32
N GLN A 15 8.59 5.24 -11.50
CA GLN A 15 9.59 4.30 -11.98
C GLN A 15 10.98 4.97 -12.04
N THR A 16 11.07 6.14 -12.67
CA THR A 16 12.35 6.85 -12.82
C THR A 16 12.90 7.34 -11.49
N GLY A 17 12.02 7.81 -10.60
CA GLY A 17 12.36 8.35 -9.29
C GLY A 17 12.84 7.27 -8.32
N PHE A 18 12.15 6.13 -8.27
CA PHE A 18 12.45 5.06 -7.32
C PHE A 18 13.64 4.17 -7.73
N VAL A 19 14.03 4.12 -9.01
CA VAL A 19 15.24 3.39 -9.48
C VAL A 19 16.52 3.84 -8.76
N LYS A 20 16.56 5.10 -8.29
CA LYS A 20 17.75 5.68 -7.67
C LYS A 20 17.84 5.48 -6.15
N LEU A 21 16.87 4.81 -5.55
CA LEU A 21 16.79 4.65 -4.10
C LEU A 21 17.74 3.56 -3.59
N SER A 22 18.25 3.76 -2.38
CA SER A 22 18.94 2.70 -1.65
C SER A 22 17.95 1.64 -1.15
N ALA A 23 18.45 0.43 -0.84
CA ALA A 23 17.63 -0.63 -0.25
C ALA A 23 16.97 -0.19 1.06
N GLU A 24 17.64 0.65 1.87
CA GLU A 24 17.09 1.21 3.10
C GLU A 24 15.95 2.19 2.83
N GLN A 25 16.08 3.05 1.81
CA GLN A 25 15.00 3.94 1.37
C GLN A 25 13.81 3.15 0.81
N GLN A 26 14.06 2.11 0.03
CA GLN A 26 13.00 1.24 -0.48
C GLN A 26 12.26 0.53 0.65
N LYS A 27 12.98 -0.03 1.63
CA LYS A 27 12.40 -0.64 2.83
C LYS A 27 11.55 0.37 3.61
N PHE A 28 12.08 1.58 3.79
CA PHE A 28 11.35 2.67 4.44
C PHE A 28 10.05 3.01 3.69
N LEU A 29 10.09 3.08 2.36
CA LEU A 29 8.91 3.39 1.54
C LEU A 29 7.87 2.27 1.54
N LYS A 30 8.28 1.00 1.58
CA LYS A 30 7.36 -0.13 1.76
C LYS A 30 6.59 -0.02 3.07
N LEU A 31 7.30 0.26 4.16
CA LEU A 31 6.69 0.48 5.47
C LEU A 31 5.75 1.70 5.46
N LEU A 32 6.18 2.77 4.79
CA LEU A 32 5.38 3.98 4.64
C LEU A 32 4.07 3.69 3.91
N ALA A 33 4.12 2.94 2.81
CA ALA A 33 2.93 2.51 2.08
C ALA A 33 2.02 1.63 2.96
N LEU A 34 2.58 0.66 3.71
CA LEU A 34 1.79 -0.17 4.62
C LEU A 34 1.02 0.66 5.67
N GLU A 35 1.63 1.73 6.19
CA GLU A 35 0.95 2.65 7.14
C GLU A 35 -0.22 3.41 6.51
N PHE A 36 -0.20 3.67 5.20
CA PHE A 36 -1.37 4.16 4.47
C PHE A 36 -2.48 3.10 4.45
N TYR A 37 -2.16 1.84 4.13
CA TYR A 37 -3.18 0.79 4.08
C TYR A 37 -3.79 0.50 5.44
N PHE A 38 -3.06 0.72 6.54
CA PHE A 38 -3.64 0.67 7.88
C PHE A 38 -4.62 1.80 8.21
N GLN A 39 -4.82 2.79 7.34
CA GLN A 39 -5.91 3.76 7.45
C GLN A 39 -7.22 3.24 6.84
N LEU A 40 -7.16 2.20 5.99
CA LEU A 40 -8.34 1.61 5.37
C LEU A 40 -9.15 0.81 6.40
N PRO A 41 -10.48 0.73 6.23
CA PRO A 41 -11.32 -0.09 7.09
C PRO A 41 -10.86 -1.55 7.03
N GLU A 42 -10.90 -2.20 8.19
CA GLU A 42 -10.65 -3.63 8.33
C GLU A 42 -9.25 -4.12 7.88
N ALA A 43 -8.30 -3.22 7.56
CA ALA A 43 -7.01 -3.62 7.01
C ALA A 43 -6.26 -4.68 7.85
N LEU A 44 -6.27 -4.51 9.17
CA LEU A 44 -5.68 -5.51 10.07
C LEU A 44 -6.49 -6.81 10.07
N ALA A 45 -7.82 -6.74 10.07
CA ALA A 45 -8.69 -7.90 10.04
C ALA A 45 -8.55 -8.71 8.74
N VAL A 46 -8.36 -8.05 7.60
CA VAL A 46 -8.06 -8.68 6.30
C VAL A 46 -6.75 -9.48 6.39
N ILE A 47 -5.69 -8.88 6.93
CA ILE A 47 -4.39 -9.56 7.10
C ILE A 47 -4.53 -10.75 8.06
N GLU A 48 -5.18 -10.56 9.20
CA GLU A 48 -5.41 -11.63 10.18
C GLU A 48 -6.25 -12.78 9.62
N ALA A 49 -7.30 -12.45 8.86
CA ALA A 49 -8.17 -13.41 8.20
C ALA A 49 -7.40 -14.23 7.18
N TYR A 50 -6.55 -13.60 6.36
CA TYR A 50 -5.71 -14.30 5.39
C TYR A 50 -4.63 -15.17 6.06
N MET A 51 -3.99 -14.66 7.12
CA MET A 51 -2.97 -15.40 7.85
C MET A 51 -3.54 -16.51 8.76
N HIS A 52 -4.84 -16.44 9.09
CA HIS A 52 -5.51 -17.19 10.15
C HIS A 52 -4.78 -17.07 11.50
N THR A 53 -4.21 -15.90 11.79
CA THR A 53 -3.46 -15.64 13.03
C THR A 53 -3.63 -14.18 13.43
N PRO A 54 -3.88 -13.88 14.72
CA PRO A 54 -3.91 -12.51 15.20
C PRO A 54 -2.57 -11.80 15.03
N ILE A 55 -2.60 -10.54 14.60
CA ILE A 55 -1.44 -9.71 14.33
C ILE A 55 -1.49 -8.47 15.22
N ASP A 56 -0.43 -8.28 16.02
CA ASP A 56 -0.21 -7.02 16.70
C ASP A 56 0.44 -6.03 15.72
N LYS A 57 -0.27 -4.96 15.38
CA LYS A 57 0.18 -3.96 14.40
C LYS A 57 1.54 -3.35 14.78
N ASP A 58 1.72 -2.94 16.03
CA ASP A 58 2.95 -2.26 16.46
C ASP A 58 4.14 -3.22 16.39
N LYS A 59 3.93 -4.46 16.82
CA LYS A 59 4.92 -5.52 16.70
C LYS A 59 5.26 -5.84 15.24
N LEU A 60 4.26 -5.93 14.35
CA LEU A 60 4.49 -6.16 12.93
C LEU A 60 5.36 -5.06 12.32
N LEU A 61 5.03 -3.80 12.60
CA LEU A 61 5.80 -2.66 12.10
C LEU A 61 7.25 -2.69 12.62
N ASP A 62 7.45 -3.04 13.88
CA ASP A 62 8.80 -3.20 14.45
C ASP A 62 9.54 -4.40 13.87
N ASP A 63 8.86 -5.52 13.60
CA ASP A 63 9.46 -6.68 12.97
C ASP A 63 9.93 -6.35 11.53
N ILE A 64 9.10 -5.64 10.77
CA ILE A 64 9.47 -5.15 9.43
C ILE A 64 10.68 -4.22 9.53
N ARG A 65 10.68 -3.23 10.42
CA ARG A 65 11.81 -2.31 10.62
C ARG A 65 13.11 -3.06 10.92
N ASN A 66 13.05 -4.07 11.77
CA ASN A 66 14.21 -4.86 12.19
C ASN A 66 14.58 -6.00 11.21
N GLY A 67 13.75 -6.26 10.20
CA GLY A 67 13.98 -7.35 9.24
C GLY A 67 13.71 -8.75 9.82
N THR A 68 12.86 -8.84 10.84
CA THR A 68 12.44 -10.09 11.49
C THR A 68 11.13 -10.60 10.91
N THR A 69 11.05 -10.70 9.57
CA THR A 69 9.78 -10.96 8.86
C THR A 69 9.59 -12.41 8.38
N CYS A 70 10.57 -13.30 8.61
CA CYS A 70 10.57 -14.69 8.12
C CYS A 70 9.28 -15.46 8.44
N TRP A 71 8.79 -15.32 9.68
CA TRP A 71 7.58 -15.99 10.13
C TRP A 71 6.32 -15.58 9.34
N TYR A 72 6.16 -14.29 9.03
CA TYR A 72 5.03 -13.81 8.25
C TYR A 72 5.07 -14.37 6.82
N LYS A 73 6.26 -14.43 6.21
CA LYS A 73 6.44 -14.96 4.85
C LYS A 73 6.10 -16.45 4.77
N GLU A 74 6.58 -17.23 5.73
CA GLU A 74 6.30 -18.67 5.78
C GLU A 74 4.79 -18.95 5.86
N ILE A 75 4.06 -18.12 6.61
CA ILE A 75 2.60 -18.20 6.67
C ILE A 75 1.98 -17.79 5.33
N MET A 76 2.38 -16.65 4.76
CA MET A 76 1.84 -16.16 3.49
C MET A 76 1.99 -17.20 2.36
N VAL A 77 3.20 -17.75 2.19
CA VAL A 77 3.46 -18.79 1.18
C VAL A 77 2.57 -20.01 1.40
N LYS A 78 2.49 -20.49 2.64
CA LYS A 78 1.65 -21.64 2.97
C LYS A 78 0.17 -21.38 2.66
N ARG A 79 -0.34 -20.18 2.95
CA ARG A 79 -1.74 -19.82 2.69
C ARG A 79 -2.03 -19.72 1.20
N THR A 80 -1.12 -19.12 0.42
CA THR A 80 -1.24 -19.09 -1.03
C THR A 80 -1.27 -20.49 -1.64
N GLU A 81 -0.46 -21.43 -1.13
CA GLU A 81 -0.45 -22.83 -1.59
C GLU A 81 -1.72 -23.62 -1.20
N GLU A 82 -2.42 -23.20 -0.15
CA GLU A 82 -3.67 -23.80 0.32
C GLU A 82 -4.91 -23.26 -0.41
N LEU A 83 -4.79 -22.17 -1.18
CA LEU A 83 -5.87 -21.63 -1.98
C LEU A 83 -6.15 -22.52 -3.19
N ASP A 84 -7.35 -23.10 -3.24
CA ASP A 84 -7.88 -23.82 -4.39
C ASP A 84 -8.95 -22.96 -5.07
N GLU A 85 -8.60 -22.29 -6.16
CA GLU A 85 -9.51 -21.45 -6.96
C GLU A 85 -10.69 -22.22 -7.58
N TYR A 86 -10.63 -23.57 -7.55
CA TYR A 86 -11.70 -24.45 -8.06
C TYR A 86 -12.53 -25.08 -6.95
N ALA A 87 -12.26 -24.76 -5.67
CA ALA A 87 -13.06 -25.26 -4.57
C ALA A 87 -14.48 -24.64 -4.58
N ASP A 88 -15.48 -25.45 -4.22
CA ASP A 88 -16.88 -25.01 -4.21
C ASP A 88 -17.17 -23.86 -3.21
N ASP A 89 -16.28 -23.66 -2.24
CA ASP A 89 -16.33 -22.62 -1.21
C ASP A 89 -15.29 -21.49 -1.44
N TYR A 90 -14.68 -21.42 -2.61
CA TYR A 90 -13.78 -20.33 -2.97
C TYR A 90 -14.55 -19.00 -3.11
N GLU A 91 -14.17 -18.01 -2.30
CA GLU A 91 -14.64 -16.64 -2.43
C GLU A 91 -13.53 -15.77 -3.02
N GLU A 92 -13.80 -15.15 -4.16
CA GLU A 92 -12.89 -14.19 -4.78
C GLU A 92 -12.80 -12.93 -3.91
N LEU A 93 -11.57 -12.51 -3.61
CA LEU A 93 -11.35 -11.31 -2.80
C LEU A 93 -11.75 -10.05 -3.55
N GLU A 94 -12.38 -9.13 -2.83
CA GLU A 94 -12.64 -7.78 -3.34
C GLU A 94 -11.34 -6.99 -3.54
N GLN A 95 -11.45 -5.89 -4.29
CA GLN A 95 -10.30 -5.10 -4.73
C GLN A 95 -9.49 -4.49 -3.57
N ILE A 96 -10.16 -3.96 -2.54
CA ILE A 96 -9.49 -3.35 -1.38
C ILE A 96 -8.71 -4.37 -0.55
N PRO A 97 -9.28 -5.54 -0.17
CA PRO A 97 -8.52 -6.63 0.43
C PRO A 97 -7.28 -7.05 -0.37
N ILE A 98 -7.39 -7.13 -1.70
CA ILE A 98 -6.24 -7.44 -2.57
C ILE A 98 -5.12 -6.40 -2.39
N TYR A 99 -5.44 -5.10 -2.42
CA TYR A 99 -4.43 -4.05 -2.23
C TYR A 99 -3.79 -4.09 -0.83
N ILE A 100 -4.57 -4.36 0.21
CA ILE A 100 -4.07 -4.52 1.58
C ILE A 100 -3.09 -5.70 1.67
N LEU A 101 -3.44 -6.85 1.11
CA LEU A 101 -2.59 -8.05 1.14
C LEU A 101 -1.33 -7.88 0.30
N ASN A 102 -1.42 -7.22 -0.86
CA ASN A 102 -0.25 -6.87 -1.66
C ASN A 102 0.70 -5.93 -0.89
N ALA A 103 0.13 -4.94 -0.18
CA ALA A 103 0.91 -4.03 0.65
C ALA A 103 1.64 -4.76 1.78
N PHE A 104 0.93 -5.66 2.43
CA PHE A 104 1.49 -6.51 3.47
C PHE A 104 2.61 -7.40 2.95
N ASP A 105 2.38 -8.14 1.85
CA ASP A 105 3.36 -9.05 1.25
C ASP A 105 4.66 -8.32 0.86
N HIS A 106 4.54 -7.18 0.18
CA HIS A 106 5.70 -6.37 -0.18
C HIS A 106 6.44 -5.83 1.04
N ALA A 107 5.73 -5.45 2.12
CA ALA A 107 6.33 -4.90 3.32
C ALA A 107 7.08 -5.94 4.14
N ILE A 108 6.61 -7.19 4.15
CA ILE A 108 7.33 -8.28 4.80
C ILE A 108 8.48 -8.80 3.94
N ASP A 109 8.42 -8.68 2.61
CA ASP A 109 9.47 -9.15 1.70
C ASP A 109 10.82 -8.40 1.86
N ASP A 110 11.91 -9.17 1.88
CA ASP A 110 13.29 -8.68 2.00
C ASP A 110 13.82 -8.22 0.64
N ASN A 111 13.17 -8.60 -0.46
CA ASN A 111 13.52 -8.09 -1.79
C ASN A 111 13.06 -6.64 -1.89
N ASN A 112 13.98 -5.72 -1.63
CA ASN A 112 13.81 -4.30 -1.89
C ASN A 112 13.97 -4.08 -3.40
N THR A 113 12.97 -4.46 -4.19
CA THR A 113 12.94 -4.17 -5.61
C THR A 113 12.27 -2.82 -5.82
N THR A 114 12.82 -2.04 -6.75
CA THR A 114 12.19 -0.79 -7.18
C THR A 114 10.78 -1.04 -7.71
N GLU A 115 10.58 -2.13 -8.45
CA GLU A 115 9.28 -2.51 -9.01
C GLU A 115 8.22 -2.68 -7.92
N GLY A 116 8.55 -3.37 -6.81
CA GLY A 116 7.61 -3.52 -5.68
C GLY A 116 7.26 -2.18 -5.04
N VAL A 117 8.23 -1.28 -4.86
CA VAL A 117 7.95 0.06 -4.32
C VAL A 117 7.09 0.89 -5.27
N VAL A 118 7.37 0.84 -6.58
CA VAL A 118 6.53 1.52 -7.59
C VAL A 118 5.10 0.99 -7.52
N GLN A 119 4.93 -0.33 -7.52
CA GLN A 119 3.63 -0.97 -7.48
C GLN A 119 2.81 -0.54 -6.25
N LEU A 120 3.42 -0.52 -5.07
CA LEU A 120 2.75 -0.07 -3.84
C LEU A 120 2.18 1.35 -3.95
N PHE A 121 2.96 2.28 -4.50
CA PHE A 121 2.53 3.68 -4.63
C PHE A 121 1.48 3.86 -5.73
N LEU A 122 1.52 3.04 -6.78
CA LEU A 122 0.44 2.97 -7.77
C LEU A 122 -0.83 2.39 -7.16
N ASP A 123 -0.73 1.37 -6.33
CA ASP A 123 -1.91 0.77 -5.69
C ASP A 123 -2.55 1.73 -4.68
N MET A 124 -1.81 2.67 -4.11
CA MET A 124 -2.40 3.77 -3.34
C MET A 124 -3.26 4.69 -4.22
N ILE A 125 -2.80 5.00 -5.44
CA ILE A 125 -3.58 5.74 -6.44
C ILE A 125 -4.81 4.93 -6.85
N ASN A 126 -4.65 3.64 -7.13
CA ASN A 126 -5.75 2.74 -7.50
C ASN A 126 -6.77 2.59 -6.36
N THR A 127 -6.33 2.58 -5.11
CA THR A 127 -7.19 2.55 -3.93
C THR A 127 -8.07 3.79 -3.89
N LEU A 128 -7.49 4.99 -4.05
CA LEU A 128 -8.24 6.24 -4.05
C LEU A 128 -9.16 6.37 -5.28
N ASP A 129 -8.72 5.88 -6.45
CA ASP A 129 -9.55 5.79 -7.66
C ASP A 129 -10.73 4.83 -7.46
N TYR A 130 -10.54 3.72 -6.75
CA TYR A 130 -11.62 2.82 -6.37
C TYR A 130 -12.66 3.56 -5.50
N TYR A 131 -12.22 4.29 -4.48
CA TYR A 131 -13.14 5.11 -3.69
C TYR A 131 -13.83 6.22 -4.50
N GLU A 132 -13.16 6.84 -5.48
CA GLU A 132 -13.82 7.76 -6.41
C GLU A 132 -14.95 7.08 -7.17
N ASN A 133 -14.73 5.88 -7.69
CA ASN A 133 -15.70 5.19 -8.55
C ASN A 133 -16.89 4.60 -7.77
N PHE A 134 -16.72 4.24 -6.49
CA PHE A 134 -17.70 3.45 -5.74
C PHE A 134 -18.29 4.15 -4.51
N SER A 135 -17.81 5.34 -4.13
CA SER A 135 -18.41 6.11 -3.03
C SER A 135 -19.56 7.02 -3.47
N GLU A 136 -20.29 7.57 -2.50
CA GLU A 136 -21.32 8.59 -2.72
C GLU A 136 -20.73 10.00 -2.99
N GLU A 137 -19.42 10.20 -2.79
CA GLU A 137 -18.75 11.51 -2.90
C GLU A 137 -17.56 11.50 -3.88
N PRO A 138 -17.75 11.16 -5.17
CA PRO A 138 -16.67 11.04 -6.16
C PRO A 138 -15.79 12.30 -6.27
N GLU A 139 -16.36 13.50 -6.18
CA GLU A 139 -15.56 14.73 -6.27
C GLU A 139 -14.62 14.94 -5.08
N TYR A 140 -14.97 14.42 -3.90
CA TYR A 140 -14.10 14.46 -2.71
C TYR A 140 -12.88 13.55 -2.93
N TRP A 141 -13.12 12.33 -3.38
CA TRP A 141 -12.06 11.35 -3.64
C TRP A 141 -11.17 11.75 -4.80
N ASN A 142 -11.72 12.32 -5.87
CA ASN A 142 -10.94 12.85 -6.98
C ASN A 142 -9.97 13.95 -6.51
N GLN A 143 -10.40 14.82 -5.58
CA GLN A 143 -9.51 15.82 -4.98
C GLN A 143 -8.42 15.18 -4.09
N LEU A 144 -8.75 14.13 -3.33
CA LEU A 144 -7.75 13.39 -2.56
C LEU A 144 -6.73 12.70 -3.48
N LEU A 145 -7.19 12.08 -4.56
CA LEU A 145 -6.36 11.44 -5.58
C LEU A 145 -5.39 12.43 -6.23
N GLU A 146 -5.87 13.61 -6.65
CA GLU A 146 -5.02 14.67 -7.19
C GLU A 146 -3.96 15.12 -6.17
N LYS A 147 -4.36 15.31 -4.91
CA LYS A 147 -3.43 15.67 -3.83
C LYS A 147 -2.39 14.58 -3.63
N GLU A 148 -2.77 13.31 -3.66
CA GLU A 148 -1.86 12.17 -3.49
C GLU A 148 -0.83 12.09 -4.60
N VAL A 149 -1.24 12.23 -5.87
CA VAL A 149 -0.31 12.28 -7.01
C VAL A 149 0.73 13.39 -6.84
N VAL A 150 0.29 14.60 -6.45
CA VAL A 150 1.20 15.72 -6.18
C VAL A 150 2.16 15.40 -5.03
N PHE A 151 1.64 14.83 -3.94
CA PHE A 151 2.44 14.48 -2.77
C PHE A 151 3.51 13.44 -3.07
N GLN A 152 3.18 12.39 -3.83
CA GLN A 152 4.16 11.38 -4.23
C GLN A 152 5.28 11.98 -5.08
N ARG A 153 4.99 12.95 -5.96
CA ARG A 153 6.02 13.70 -6.70
C ARG A 153 6.90 14.56 -5.79
N GLU A 154 6.32 15.25 -4.82
CA GLU A 154 7.06 16.04 -3.84
C GLU A 154 7.98 15.15 -2.99
N MET A 155 7.47 14.00 -2.59
CA MET A 155 8.20 12.99 -1.84
C MET A 155 9.40 12.45 -2.64
N LEU A 156 9.21 12.16 -3.94
CA LEU A 156 10.31 11.80 -4.84
C LEU A 156 11.38 12.88 -4.92
N ALA A 157 10.99 14.15 -5.07
CA ALA A 157 11.92 15.26 -5.12
C ALA A 157 12.69 15.41 -3.79
N ALA A 158 12.00 15.23 -2.66
CA ALA A 158 12.63 15.24 -1.34
C ALA A 158 13.68 14.12 -1.22
N LEU A 159 13.35 12.88 -1.60
CA LEU A 159 14.29 11.76 -1.59
C LEU A 159 15.51 12.00 -2.49
N ALA A 160 15.29 12.51 -3.70
CA ALA A 160 16.35 12.82 -4.65
C ALA A 160 17.31 13.90 -4.14
N SER A 161 16.83 14.81 -3.30
CA SER A 161 17.64 15.86 -2.66
C SER A 161 18.28 15.45 -1.32
N GLY A 162 18.08 14.21 -0.86
CA GLY A 162 18.56 13.73 0.43
C GLY A 162 17.72 14.22 1.62
N GLY A 163 16.51 14.69 1.37
CA GLY A 163 15.54 15.06 2.39
C GLY A 163 15.08 13.87 3.23
N ARG A 164 14.62 14.15 4.44
CA ARG A 164 14.00 13.15 5.34
C ARG A 164 12.49 13.22 5.21
N ILE A 165 11.87 12.06 5.08
CA ILE A 165 10.41 11.92 5.13
C ILE A 165 10.02 11.53 6.55
N ASP A 166 8.96 12.14 7.06
CA ASP A 166 8.36 11.76 8.34
C ASP A 166 7.73 10.36 8.22
N PRO A 167 8.10 9.37 9.05
CA PRO A 167 7.49 8.05 9.02
C PRO A 167 5.98 8.04 9.26
N LEU A 168 5.44 9.08 9.92
CA LEU A 168 4.01 9.20 10.21
C LEU A 168 3.25 10.05 9.18
N ILE A 169 3.87 10.37 8.03
CA ILE A 169 3.30 11.33 7.08
C ILE A 169 1.92 10.89 6.54
N TYR A 170 1.73 9.60 6.25
CA TYR A 170 0.42 9.13 5.77
C TYR A 170 -0.62 9.09 6.87
N GLN A 171 -0.26 8.69 8.09
CA GLN A 171 -1.15 8.79 9.24
C GLN A 171 -1.65 10.24 9.43
N LYS A 172 -0.75 11.23 9.33
CA LYS A 172 -1.11 12.65 9.46
C LYS A 172 -1.96 13.15 8.30
N ARG A 173 -1.63 12.72 7.08
CA ARG A 173 -2.29 13.18 5.85
C ARG A 173 -3.72 12.66 5.72
N TYR A 174 -3.96 11.45 6.20
CA TYR A 174 -5.25 10.77 6.12
C TYR A 174 -6.00 10.75 7.46
N ALA A 175 -5.54 11.49 8.47
CA ALA A 175 -6.14 11.50 9.81
C ALA A 175 -7.62 11.93 9.83
N ASP A 176 -8.01 12.80 8.90
CA ASP A 176 -9.37 13.33 8.77
C ASP A 176 -10.10 12.76 7.55
N VAL A 177 -9.59 11.68 6.95
CA VAL A 177 -10.23 11.00 5.82
C VAL A 177 -11.03 9.82 6.35
N GLU A 178 -12.34 9.83 6.09
CA GLU A 178 -13.24 8.75 6.47
C GLU A 178 -13.28 7.71 5.33
N PHE A 179 -12.51 6.64 5.48
CA PHE A 179 -12.58 5.49 4.57
C PHE A 179 -13.74 4.59 4.99
N ASP A 180 -14.83 4.63 4.24
CA ASP A 180 -15.99 3.76 4.46
C ASP A 180 -15.80 2.37 3.83
N THR A 181 -16.53 1.39 4.36
CA THR A 181 -16.72 0.11 3.66
C THR A 181 -17.63 0.36 2.46
N LEU A 182 -17.09 0.19 1.25
CA LEU A 182 -17.85 0.36 0.01
C LEU A 182 -18.75 -0.87 -0.24
N VAL A 183 -19.82 -0.68 -1.00
CA VAL A 183 -20.87 -1.69 -1.27
C VAL A 183 -20.69 -2.34 -2.63
#